data_AF-A0A944PK60-F1
#
_entry.id   AF-A0A944PK60-F1
#
_cell.length_a   1.000
_cell.length_b   1.000
_cell.length_c   1.000
_cell.angle_alpha   90.00
_cell.angle_beta   90.00
_cell.angle_gamma   90.00
#
_symmetry.space_group_name_H-M   'P 1'
#
loop_
_entity.id
_entity.type
_entity.pdbx_description
1 polymer ?
#
loop_
_entity_poly.entity_id
_entity_poly.type
_entity_poly.pdbx_seq_one_letter_code
_entity_poly.pdbx_strand_id
1 'polypeptide(L)'
;MGGDWLGRYQPGHPDVSADAEDVLPDGLRFVGYRPGFLDADRVLAAVAEEQDGEDNRNLLLEAHTLRPTAEVTYSATTCCDPLALGDGTWLTSHSNDTLRRWRTA
;
A
#
# COMPACT_ATOMS: atom_id res chain seq x y z
N MET A 1 -10.04 3.76 -7.94
CA MET A 1 -9.44 2.90 -8.98
C MET A 1 -8.56 1.92 -8.23
N GLY A 2 -9.15 0.82 -7.75
CA GLY A 2 -8.38 -0.41 -7.51
C GLY A 2 -8.22 -1.12 -8.85
N GLY A 3 -7.20 -1.93 -9.02
CA GLY A 3 -6.91 -2.51 -10.33
C GLY A 3 -6.01 -3.71 -10.25
N ASP A 4 -6.00 -4.44 -11.36
CA ASP A 4 -5.13 -5.60 -11.58
C ASP A 4 -3.67 -5.18 -11.80
N TRP A 5 -3.31 -3.90 -11.64
CA TRP A 5 -1.94 -3.41 -11.78
C TRP A 5 -1.65 -2.20 -10.89
N LEU A 6 -0.37 -2.02 -10.56
CA LEU A 6 0.16 -0.86 -9.87
C LEU A 6 1.34 -0.29 -10.67
N GLY A 7 1.35 1.03 -10.84
CA GLY A 7 2.45 1.76 -11.47
C GLY A 7 3.18 2.64 -10.44
N ARG A 8 4.50 2.72 -10.57
CA ARG A 8 5.38 3.59 -9.80
C ARG A 8 6.16 4.48 -10.76
N TYR A 9 6.05 5.78 -10.52
CA TYR A 9 6.75 6.82 -11.26
C TYR A 9 7.56 7.68 -10.29
N GLN A 10 8.85 7.88 -10.58
CA GLN A 10 9.71 8.79 -9.83
C GLN A 10 10.72 9.45 -10.77
N PRO A 11 10.88 10.78 -10.73
CA PRO A 11 11.88 11.47 -11.53
C PRO A 11 13.29 10.90 -11.33
N GLY A 12 14.00 10.65 -12.43
CA GLY A 12 15.36 10.12 -12.41
C GLY A 12 15.47 8.59 -12.22
N HIS A 13 14.35 7.88 -12.11
CA HIS A 13 14.31 6.42 -12.05
C HIS A 13 13.44 5.86 -13.19
N PRO A 14 13.68 4.61 -13.63
CA PRO A 14 12.77 3.94 -14.55
C PRO A 14 11.35 3.81 -13.98
N ASP A 15 10.37 3.87 -14.88
CA ASP A 15 8.99 3.55 -14.54
C ASP A 15 8.89 2.05 -14.27
N VAL A 16 8.14 1.70 -13.23
CA VAL A 16 7.91 0.31 -12.83
C VAL A 16 6.41 0.08 -12.81
N SER A 17 5.96 -0.97 -13.48
CA SER A 17 4.57 -1.44 -13.39
C SER A 17 4.56 -2.92 -13.05
N ALA A 18 3.61 -3.34 -12.24
CA ALA A 18 3.40 -4.73 -11.90
C ALA A 18 1.91 -5.05 -11.97
N ASP A 19 1.59 -6.15 -12.65
CA ASP A 19 0.28 -6.77 -12.57
C ASP A 19 0.14 -7.51 -11.24
N ALA A 20 -1.04 -7.43 -10.63
CA ALA A 20 -1.35 -8.02 -9.34
C ALA A 20 -1.08 -9.53 -9.33
N GLU A 21 -1.43 -10.23 -10.42
CA GLU A 21 -1.21 -11.67 -10.56
C GLU A 21 0.28 -12.08 -10.56
N ASP A 22 1.19 -11.17 -10.90
CA ASP A 22 2.64 -11.45 -10.96
C ASP A 22 3.36 -11.24 -9.61
N VAL A 23 2.78 -10.43 -8.72
CA VAL A 23 3.46 -9.96 -7.52
C VAL A 23 2.68 -10.19 -6.22
N LEU A 24 1.36 -10.30 -6.27
CA LEU A 24 0.53 -10.55 -5.10
C LEU A 24 0.20 -12.05 -4.96
N PRO A 25 -0.13 -12.51 -3.74
CA PRO A 25 -0.76 -13.81 -3.55
C PRO A 25 -2.06 -13.96 -4.37
N ASP A 26 -2.34 -15.19 -4.80
CA ASP A 26 -3.53 -15.53 -5.59
C ASP A 26 -4.81 -14.95 -5.00
N GLY A 27 -5.62 -14.33 -5.87
CA GLY A 27 -6.91 -13.74 -5.53
C GLY A 27 -6.85 -12.32 -4.97
N LEU A 28 -5.66 -11.80 -4.62
CA LEU A 28 -5.53 -10.41 -4.15
C LEU A 28 -5.35 -9.42 -5.31
N ARG A 29 -5.90 -8.22 -5.13
CA ARG A 29 -5.79 -7.10 -6.05
C ARG A 29 -5.32 -5.86 -5.32
N PHE A 30 -4.74 -4.90 -6.05
CA PHE A 30 -4.47 -3.58 -5.49
C PHE A 30 -5.79 -2.82 -5.31
N VAL A 31 -6.02 -2.33 -4.10
CA VAL A 31 -7.23 -1.59 -3.72
C VAL A 31 -6.87 -0.29 -3.00
N GLY A 32 -7.89 0.48 -2.63
CA GLY A 32 -7.69 1.83 -2.11
C GLY A 32 -7.35 2.83 -3.21
N TYR A 33 -7.17 4.09 -2.82
CA TYR A 33 -6.92 5.18 -3.77
C TYR A 33 -5.52 5.76 -3.63
N ARG A 34 -4.76 5.34 -2.60
CA ARG A 34 -3.53 6.00 -2.18
C ARG A 34 -2.35 5.04 -1.96
N PRO A 35 -1.96 4.20 -2.94
CA PRO A 35 -0.61 3.64 -2.90
C PRO A 35 0.40 4.79 -2.92
N GLY A 36 1.48 4.68 -2.15
CA GLY A 36 2.43 5.79 -2.03
C GLY A 36 3.78 5.39 -1.47
N PHE A 37 4.79 6.19 -1.81
CA PHE A 37 6.14 6.01 -1.28
C PHE A 37 6.16 6.25 0.22
N LEU A 38 6.58 5.23 0.95
CA LEU A 38 6.94 5.36 2.35
C LEU A 38 8.31 6.04 2.47
N ASP A 39 9.24 5.64 1.62
CA ASP A 39 10.58 6.17 1.43
C ASP A 39 11.06 5.86 -0.01
N ALA A 40 12.36 6.02 -0.30
CA ALA A 40 12.91 5.81 -1.64
C ALA A 40 12.83 4.35 -2.12
N ASP A 41 12.79 3.39 -1.20
CA ASP A 41 12.90 1.96 -1.48
C ASP A 41 11.59 1.21 -1.22
N ARG A 42 10.60 1.85 -0.60
CA ARG A 42 9.38 1.20 -0.15
C ARG A 42 8.11 1.94 -0.58
N VAL A 43 7.15 1.18 -1.09
CA VAL A 43 5.78 1.64 -1.38
C VAL A 43 4.82 0.97 -0.41
N LEU A 44 3.89 1.74 0.13
CA LEU A 44 2.76 1.24 0.90
C LEU A 44 1.56 1.13 -0.05
N ALA A 45 0.90 -0.03 -0.07
CA ALA A 45 -0.29 -0.27 -0.88
C ALA A 45 -1.33 -1.09 -0.11
N ALA A 46 -2.61 -0.81 -0.34
CA ALA A 46 -3.70 -1.64 0.17
C ALA A 46 -4.02 -2.76 -0.84
N VAL A 47 -4.35 -3.94 -0.33
CA VAL A 47 -4.76 -5.11 -1.13
C VAL A 47 -5.97 -5.80 -0.52
N ALA A 48 -6.82 -6.36 -1.36
CA ALA A 48 -7.97 -7.17 -0.93
C ALA A 48 -8.40 -8.13 -2.04
N GLU A 49 -9.22 -9.12 -1.68
CA GLU A 49 -9.85 -10.03 -2.64
C GLU A 49 -10.93 -9.30 -3.47
N GLU A 50 -11.67 -8.39 -2.82
CA GLU A 50 -12.70 -7.56 -3.44
C GLU A 50 -12.30 -6.09 -3.49
N GLN A 51 -12.56 -5.41 -4.61
CA GLN A 51 -12.15 -4.03 -4.83
C GLN A 51 -12.73 -3.04 -3.80
N ASP A 52 -13.94 -3.32 -3.32
CA ASP A 52 -14.70 -2.48 -2.40
C ASP A 52 -14.81 -3.11 -0.99
N GLY A 53 -13.94 -4.08 -0.68
CA GLY A 53 -13.90 -4.73 0.62
C GLY A 53 -13.53 -3.75 1.75
N GLU A 54 -14.10 -3.98 2.93
CA GLU A 54 -13.68 -3.29 4.16
C GLU A 54 -12.48 -3.98 4.83
N ASP A 55 -12.21 -5.25 4.47
CA ASP A 55 -11.14 -6.08 5.03
C ASP A 55 -9.86 -6.03 4.18
N ASN A 56 -9.32 -4.82 4.03
CA ASN A 56 -8.12 -4.60 3.24
C ASN A 56 -6.87 -4.81 4.10
N ARG A 57 -5.89 -5.51 3.52
CA ARG A 57 -4.54 -5.63 4.08
C ARG A 57 -3.66 -4.52 3.52
N ASN A 58 -2.67 -4.10 4.29
CA ASN A 58 -1.69 -3.13 3.82
C ASN A 58 -0.34 -3.82 3.68
N LEU A 59 0.25 -3.75 2.49
CA LEU A 59 1.55 -4.36 2.18
C LEU A 59 2.62 -3.28 2.00
N LEU A 60 3.83 -3.61 2.41
CA LEU A 60 5.05 -2.92 1.99
C LEU A 60 5.62 -3.62 0.77
N LEU A 61 5.78 -2.86 -0.31
CA LEU A 61 6.34 -3.31 -1.58
C LEU A 61 7.73 -2.70 -1.74
N GLU A 62 8.65 -3.45 -2.35
CA GLU A 62 9.94 -2.91 -2.80
C GLU A 62 9.71 -1.99 -4.01
N ALA A 63 10.26 -0.77 -4.00
CA ALA A 63 9.87 0.28 -4.95
C ALA A 63 10.32 0.06 -6.40
N HIS A 64 11.34 -0.77 -6.65
CA HIS A 64 11.90 -1.03 -7.99
C HIS A 64 11.28 -2.26 -8.67
N THR A 65 10.57 -3.11 -7.93
CA THR A 65 9.96 -4.35 -8.42
C THR A 65 8.47 -4.46 -8.09
N LEU A 66 7.98 -3.63 -7.16
CA LEU A 66 6.63 -3.68 -6.58
C LEU A 66 6.27 -5.03 -5.96
N ARG A 67 7.28 -5.86 -5.63
CA ARG A 67 7.06 -7.14 -4.94
C ARG A 67 6.82 -6.91 -3.45
N PRO A 68 5.86 -7.62 -2.83
CA PRO A 68 5.65 -7.58 -1.40
C PRO A 68 6.88 -8.01 -0.62
N THR A 69 7.19 -7.25 0.42
CA THR A 69 8.30 -7.51 1.35
C THR A 69 7.80 -7.76 2.77
N ALA A 70 6.65 -7.18 3.14
CA ALA A 70 6.01 -7.38 4.43
C ALA A 70 4.52 -6.99 4.40
N GLU A 71 3.75 -7.53 5.34
CA GLU A 71 2.40 -7.05 5.66
C GLU A 71 2.46 -6.13 6.88
N VAL A 72 1.72 -5.02 6.83
CA VAL A 72 1.57 -4.06 7.92
C VAL A 72 0.43 -4.50 8.83
N THR A 73 0.78 -4.83 10.07
CA THR A 73 -0.20 -5.14 11.11
C THR A 73 -0.38 -3.95 12.05
N TYR A 74 -1.62 -3.60 12.32
CA TYR A 74 -1.97 -2.50 13.22
C TYR A 74 -2.52 -3.08 14.52
N SER A 75 -2.07 -2.54 15.65
CA SER A 75 -2.36 -3.10 16.97
C SER A 75 -3.81 -2.90 17.46
N ALA A 76 -4.73 -2.34 16.65
CA ALA A 76 -6.09 -2.01 17.11
C ALA A 76 -7.16 -1.87 16.01
N THR A 77 -6.80 -1.75 14.74
CA THR A 77 -7.73 -1.33 13.67
C THR A 77 -7.27 -1.80 12.30
N THR A 78 -8.17 -2.17 11.40
CA THR A 78 -7.89 -2.17 9.97
C THR A 78 -8.00 -0.76 9.41
N CYS A 79 -7.19 -0.41 8.40
CA CYS A 79 -7.30 0.84 7.66
C CYS A 79 -7.26 0.53 6.17
N CYS A 80 -8.33 0.90 5.47
CA CYS A 80 -8.52 0.58 4.06
C CYS A 80 -7.71 1.49 3.11
N ASP A 81 -7.24 2.66 3.56
CA ASP A 81 -6.65 3.67 2.68
C ASP A 81 -5.57 4.50 3.41
N PRO A 82 -4.41 3.88 3.74
CA PRO A 82 -3.33 4.58 4.41
C PRO A 82 -2.71 5.66 3.50
N LEU A 83 -2.25 6.76 4.09
CA LEU A 83 -1.55 7.83 3.37
C LEU A 83 -0.07 7.83 3.73
N ALA A 84 0.78 7.38 2.81
CA ALA A 84 2.23 7.48 2.96
C ALA A 84 2.70 8.94 2.87
N LEU A 85 3.64 9.33 3.74
CA LEU A 85 4.15 10.71 3.82
C LEU A 85 5.53 10.92 3.19
N GLY A 86 6.21 9.84 2.76
CA GLY A 86 7.53 9.89 2.14
C GLY A 86 8.71 10.11 3.10
N ASP A 87 8.48 10.17 4.41
CA ASP A 87 9.50 10.33 5.44
C ASP A 87 9.67 9.08 6.33
N GLY A 88 9.33 7.92 5.80
CA GLY A 88 9.31 6.65 6.54
C GLY A 88 8.06 6.45 7.40
N THR A 89 7.08 7.35 7.30
CA THR A 89 5.83 7.29 8.07
C THR A 89 4.58 7.37 7.20
N TRP A 90 3.44 6.97 7.76
CA TRP A 90 2.13 7.05 7.10
C TRP A 90 1.02 7.37 8.10
N LEU A 91 -0.11 7.83 7.59
CA LEU A 91 -1.31 8.14 8.36
C LEU A 91 -2.41 7.11 8.07
N THR A 92 -3.17 6.77 9.11
CA THR A 92 -4.46 6.08 8.98
C THR A 92 -5.55 6.94 9.61
N SER A 93 -6.71 7.02 8.96
CA SER A 93 -7.92 7.62 9.54
C SER A 93 -8.85 6.53 10.07
N HIS A 94 -9.48 6.80 11.20
CA HIS A 94 -10.45 5.91 11.83
C HIS A 94 -11.83 6.56 11.85
N SER A 95 -12.88 5.74 12.04
CA SER A 95 -14.29 6.16 12.03
C SER A 95 -14.68 7.21 13.07
N ASN A 96 -13.81 7.48 14.04
CA ASN A 96 -13.99 8.50 15.09
C ASN A 96 -13.19 9.78 14.81
N ASP A 97 -12.89 10.09 13.55
CA ASP A 97 -12.08 11.22 13.10
C ASP A 97 -10.66 11.28 13.71
N THR A 98 -10.19 10.18 14.31
CA THR A 98 -8.82 10.12 14.83
C THR A 98 -7.87 9.78 13.70
N LEU A 99 -6.80 10.59 13.58
CA LEU A 99 -5.64 10.26 12.76
C LEU A 99 -4.57 9.61 13.63
N ARG A 100 -4.02 8.49 13.14
CA ARG A 100 -2.83 7.86 13.74
C ARG A 100 -1.68 7.93 12.76
N ARG A 101 -0.50 8.26 13.28
CA ARG A 101 0.76 8.23 12.53
C ARG A 101 1.55 7.00 12.94
N TRP A 102 2.06 6.30 11.93
CA TRP A 102 2.78 5.05 12.09
C TRP A 102 4.15 5.13 11.44
N ARG A 103 5.05 4.23 11.85
CA ARG A 103 6.37 4.04 11.23
C ARG A 103 6.71 2.56 11.25
N THR A 104 7.60 2.16 10.34
CA THR A 104 8.26 0.85 10.46
C THR A 104 9.29 0.93 11.59
N ALA A 105 9.49 -0.20 12.28
CA ALA A 105 10.50 -0.33 13.34
C ALA A 105 11.92 -0.32 12.75
#